data_AF-A0A2A3J5D8-F1
#
_entry.id   AF-A0A2A3J5D8-F1
#
_cell.length_a   1.000
_cell.length_b   1.000
_cell.length_c   1.000
_cell.angle_alpha   90.00
_cell.angle_beta   90.00
_cell.angle_gamma   90.00
#
_symmetry.space_group_name_H-M   'P 1'
#
loop_
_entity.id
_entity.type
_entity.pdbx_description
1 polymer ?
#
loop_
_entity_poly.entity_id
_entity_poly.type
_entity_poly.pdbx_seq_one_letter_code
_entity_poly.pdbx_strand_id
1 'polypeptide(L)'
;MAAWKILPAIAAGNTIVLKPAELTPLTSLLFAEAATAAGIPDGVINIVTGAGRDAGEHLVGHPDVAMTSFTGSTAVGKRVAEIATSTVKRLHLELGGKAPFVVFDDADLDAAVNGAVAGSLINSGQDCTAATRAYVQRPLYEEFVSRTAALMASVRLGDPFASGTDLGPLISHAQRDRVAGFVDRARGYARVVTGGEIPEELKEGAFYRPTLVADAPQDSEIVQSEIFGPVLVVLPFDSDDEGIRLANDTPYGLAASAWSRDVYRANRATREIKAGCVWVNDHIPIISEMPHGGYKASGFGKDMSAYSFEEYTQIKHVMFDNTAVARKDWHRTIFGDRP
;
A
#
# COMPACT_ATOMS: atom_id res chain seq x y z
N MET A 1 7.41 4.81 -7.19
CA MET A 1 7.78 3.55 -6.49
C MET A 1 9.13 2.96 -6.91
N ALA A 2 9.52 2.85 -8.20
CA ALA A 2 10.81 2.25 -8.60
C ALA A 2 12.03 2.80 -7.83
N ALA A 3 12.13 4.12 -7.68
CA ALA A 3 13.18 4.77 -6.92
C ALA A 3 13.24 4.36 -5.44
N TRP A 4 12.10 4.03 -4.81
CA TRP A 4 12.05 3.57 -3.42
C TRP A 4 12.76 2.24 -3.21
N LYS A 5 12.96 1.46 -4.28
CA LYS A 5 13.66 0.16 -4.22
C LYS A 5 15.09 0.29 -4.73
N ILE A 6 15.28 1.00 -5.84
CA ILE A 6 16.60 1.16 -6.44
C ILE A 6 17.54 1.93 -5.50
N LEU A 7 17.14 3.11 -5.04
CA LEU A 7 18.04 4.01 -4.34
C LEU A 7 18.59 3.45 -3.02
N PRO A 8 17.79 2.88 -2.09
CA PRO A 8 18.34 2.29 -0.87
C PRO A 8 19.19 1.04 -1.15
N ALA A 9 18.85 0.24 -2.17
CA ALA A 9 19.67 -0.91 -2.57
C ALA A 9 21.07 -0.49 -3.01
N ILE A 10 21.15 0.50 -3.92
CA ILE A 10 22.42 1.04 -4.41
C ILE A 10 23.19 1.74 -3.29
N ALA A 11 22.51 2.51 -2.43
CA ALA A 11 23.13 3.17 -1.29
C ALA A 11 23.78 2.16 -0.32
N ALA A 12 23.15 0.99 -0.13
CA ALA A 12 23.68 -0.11 0.68
C ALA A 12 24.80 -0.92 -0.03
N GLY A 13 25.16 -0.57 -1.27
CA GLY A 13 26.24 -1.21 -2.02
C GLY A 13 25.82 -2.45 -2.81
N ASN A 14 24.51 -2.65 -3.03
CA ASN A 14 24.00 -3.77 -3.84
C ASN A 14 23.95 -3.40 -5.32
N THR A 15 23.88 -4.42 -6.17
CA THR A 15 23.38 -4.29 -7.55
C THR A 15 21.90 -4.67 -7.59
N ILE A 16 21.16 -4.15 -8.56
CA ILE A 16 19.71 -4.40 -8.67
C ILE A 16 19.30 -4.77 -10.09
N VAL A 17 18.35 -5.70 -10.16
CA VAL A 17 17.55 -5.98 -11.35
C VAL A 17 16.10 -5.60 -11.03
N LEU A 18 15.57 -4.57 -11.67
CA LEU A 18 14.18 -4.14 -11.51
C LEU A 18 13.34 -4.64 -12.70
N LYS A 19 12.23 -5.31 -12.39
CA LYS A 19 11.18 -5.64 -13.36
C LYS A 19 9.94 -4.76 -13.13
N PRO A 20 9.77 -3.63 -13.83
CA PRO A 20 8.60 -2.78 -13.66
C PRO A 20 7.34 -3.45 -14.20
N ALA A 21 6.16 -2.98 -13.80
CA ALA A 21 4.90 -3.45 -14.37
C ALA A 21 4.89 -3.28 -15.91
N GLU A 22 4.44 -4.32 -16.61
CA GLU A 22 4.37 -4.36 -18.07
C GLU A 22 3.43 -3.31 -18.66
N LEU A 23 2.47 -2.82 -17.88
CA LEU A 23 1.55 -1.75 -18.27
C LEU A 23 2.19 -0.35 -18.22
N THR A 24 3.25 -0.15 -17.42
CA THR A 24 3.86 1.16 -17.18
C THR A 24 5.40 1.14 -17.14
N PRO A 25 6.09 0.60 -18.16
CA PRO A 25 7.55 0.43 -18.09
C PRO A 25 8.35 1.71 -18.37
N LEU A 26 7.75 2.69 -19.07
CA LEU A 26 8.47 3.76 -19.77
C LEU A 26 9.37 4.59 -18.85
N THR A 27 8.84 5.07 -17.72
CA THR A 27 9.62 5.90 -16.79
C THR A 27 10.70 5.12 -16.05
N SER A 28 10.55 3.80 -15.91
CA SER A 28 11.62 2.95 -15.39
C SER A 28 12.74 2.83 -16.43
N LEU A 29 12.43 2.68 -17.72
CA LEU A 29 13.47 2.67 -18.76
C LEU A 29 14.24 4.00 -18.81
N LEU A 30 13.54 5.14 -18.73
CA LEU A 30 14.17 6.45 -18.64
C LEU A 30 15.05 6.59 -17.38
N PHE A 31 14.70 5.93 -16.28
CA PHE A 31 15.53 5.89 -15.08
C PHE A 31 16.89 5.21 -15.35
N ALA A 32 16.93 4.13 -16.13
CA ALA A 32 18.20 3.47 -16.51
C ALA A 32 19.08 4.39 -17.37
N GLU A 33 18.48 5.14 -18.30
CA GLU A 33 19.21 6.14 -19.10
C GLU A 33 19.80 7.24 -18.20
N ALA A 34 19.00 7.76 -17.27
CA ALA A 34 19.44 8.77 -16.31
C ALA A 34 20.55 8.25 -15.39
N ALA A 35 20.47 6.99 -14.93
CA ALA A 35 21.51 6.36 -14.13
C ALA A 35 22.84 6.23 -14.91
N THR A 36 22.76 5.85 -16.18
CA THR A 36 23.93 5.77 -17.07
C THR A 36 24.55 7.15 -17.25
N ALA A 37 23.74 8.17 -17.54
CA ALA A 37 24.19 9.55 -17.68
C ALA A 37 24.81 10.12 -16.39
N ALA A 38 24.35 9.66 -15.22
CA ALA A 38 24.92 10.01 -13.92
C ALA A 38 26.24 9.31 -13.60
N GLY A 39 26.70 8.38 -14.45
CA GLY A 39 27.96 7.65 -14.26
C GLY A 39 27.86 6.43 -13.34
N ILE A 40 26.65 5.89 -13.12
CA ILE A 40 26.49 4.61 -12.42
C ILE A 40 27.15 3.50 -13.27
N PRO A 41 28.02 2.65 -12.68
CA PRO A 41 28.71 1.61 -13.44
C PRO A 41 27.76 0.59 -14.10
N ASP A 42 28.17 0.06 -15.25
CA ASP A 42 27.45 -0.99 -15.97
C ASP A 42 27.15 -2.19 -15.06
N GLY A 43 25.92 -2.69 -15.14
CA GLY A 43 25.46 -3.84 -14.35
C GLY A 43 25.04 -3.52 -12.91
N VAL A 44 25.22 -2.30 -12.42
CA VAL A 44 24.77 -1.91 -11.07
C VAL A 44 23.24 -1.74 -11.02
N ILE A 45 22.65 -1.11 -12.04
CA ILE A 45 21.19 -0.97 -12.19
C ILE A 45 20.79 -1.58 -13.52
N ASN A 46 19.98 -2.63 -13.48
CA ASN A 46 19.47 -3.33 -14.66
C ASN A 46 17.95 -3.25 -14.65
N ILE A 47 17.33 -2.85 -15.76
CA ILE A 47 15.87 -2.76 -15.87
C ILE A 47 15.40 -3.68 -16.99
N VAL A 48 14.56 -4.65 -16.64
CA VAL A 48 14.09 -5.69 -17.55
C VAL A 48 12.57 -5.63 -17.63
N THR A 49 12.03 -5.41 -18.83
CA THR A 49 10.59 -5.42 -19.06
C THR A 49 10.11 -6.81 -19.51
N GLY A 50 8.88 -7.15 -19.18
CA GLY A 50 8.29 -8.44 -19.56
C GLY A 50 7.10 -8.79 -18.67
N ALA A 51 6.31 -9.78 -19.06
CA ALA A 51 5.16 -10.22 -18.28
C ALA A 51 5.59 -10.78 -16.91
N GLY A 52 4.72 -10.66 -15.90
CA GLY A 52 5.00 -11.17 -14.55
C GLY A 52 5.36 -12.66 -14.51
N ARG A 53 4.64 -13.50 -15.28
CA ARG A 53 4.88 -14.95 -15.34
C ARG A 53 6.21 -15.34 -15.98
N ASP A 54 6.67 -14.55 -16.96
CA ASP A 54 7.87 -14.88 -17.72
C ASP A 54 9.11 -14.25 -17.10
N ALA A 55 9.15 -12.92 -17.02
CA ALA A 55 10.31 -12.19 -16.50
C ALA A 55 10.33 -12.14 -14.96
N GLY A 56 9.16 -11.94 -14.34
CA GLY A 56 9.04 -11.78 -12.90
C GLY A 56 9.33 -13.07 -12.14
N GLU A 57 8.61 -14.16 -12.43
CA GLU A 57 8.82 -15.45 -11.75
C GLU A 57 10.22 -16.00 -11.96
N HIS A 58 10.80 -15.82 -13.16
CA HIS A 58 12.19 -16.19 -13.43
C HIS A 58 13.17 -15.41 -12.54
N LEU A 59 13.00 -14.07 -12.44
CA LEU A 59 13.84 -13.24 -11.61
C LEU A 59 13.77 -13.63 -10.13
N VAL A 60 12.56 -13.86 -9.60
CA VAL A 60 12.37 -14.26 -8.19
C VAL A 60 12.99 -15.64 -7.92
N GLY A 61 12.89 -16.57 -8.87
CA GLY A 61 13.44 -17.93 -8.74
C GLY A 61 14.94 -18.05 -9.00
N HIS A 62 15.59 -17.02 -9.53
CA HIS A 62 16.99 -17.11 -9.96
C HIS A 62 17.93 -17.40 -8.78
N PRO A 63 18.81 -18.42 -8.84
CA PRO A 63 19.63 -18.84 -7.70
C PRO A 63 20.53 -17.72 -7.16
N ASP A 64 21.07 -16.87 -8.03
CA ASP A 64 22.01 -15.80 -7.64
C ASP A 64 21.35 -14.53 -7.08
N VAL A 65 20.02 -14.43 -7.09
CA VAL A 65 19.33 -13.31 -6.44
C VAL A 65 19.33 -13.56 -4.94
N ALA A 66 19.87 -12.64 -4.15
CA ALA A 66 20.00 -12.78 -2.69
C ALA A 66 18.74 -12.35 -1.91
N MET A 67 17.98 -11.40 -2.45
CA MET A 67 16.80 -10.81 -1.82
C MET A 67 15.82 -10.38 -2.91
N THR A 68 14.52 -10.48 -2.63
CA THR A 68 13.46 -10.00 -3.52
C THR A 68 12.58 -9.00 -2.79
N SER A 69 12.47 -7.79 -3.35
CA SER A 69 11.48 -6.79 -2.94
C SER A 69 10.37 -6.73 -3.98
N PHE A 70 9.12 -6.94 -3.56
CA PHE A 70 7.94 -6.97 -4.41
C PHE A 70 6.89 -6.00 -3.89
N THR A 71 6.33 -5.19 -4.81
CA THR A 71 5.14 -4.37 -4.54
C THR A 71 4.04 -4.75 -5.52
N GLY A 72 2.85 -5.07 -5.00
CA GLY A 72 1.70 -5.44 -5.83
C GLY A 72 0.59 -6.15 -5.06
N SER A 73 -0.29 -6.88 -5.77
CA SER A 73 -1.42 -7.52 -5.10
C SER A 73 -1.00 -8.62 -4.11
N THR A 74 -1.79 -8.83 -3.05
CA THR A 74 -1.52 -9.89 -2.05
C THR A 74 -1.48 -11.29 -2.68
N ALA A 75 -2.29 -11.56 -3.71
CA ALA A 75 -2.27 -12.87 -4.40
C ALA A 75 -0.93 -13.11 -5.11
N VAL A 76 -0.40 -12.11 -5.81
CA VAL A 76 0.91 -12.21 -6.46
C VAL A 76 2.04 -12.23 -5.43
N GLY A 77 1.92 -11.48 -4.33
CA GLY A 77 2.88 -11.51 -3.23
C GLY A 77 3.05 -12.91 -2.61
N LYS A 78 1.94 -13.64 -2.43
CA LYS A 78 1.99 -15.05 -1.99
C LYS A 78 2.74 -15.93 -2.98
N ARG A 79 2.47 -15.76 -4.28
CA ARG A 79 3.18 -16.49 -5.34
C ARG A 79 4.68 -16.17 -5.36
N VAL A 80 5.05 -14.91 -5.19
CA VAL A 80 6.45 -14.49 -5.05
C VAL A 80 7.11 -15.18 -3.86
N ALA A 81 6.43 -15.24 -2.71
CA ALA A 81 6.95 -15.92 -1.53
C ALA A 81 7.15 -17.43 -1.75
N GLU A 82 6.18 -18.10 -2.37
CA GLU A 82 6.30 -19.52 -2.73
C GLU A 82 7.55 -19.80 -3.57
N ILE A 83 7.82 -18.97 -4.58
CA ILE A 83 8.99 -19.14 -5.44
C ILE A 83 10.28 -18.83 -4.67
N ALA A 84 10.33 -17.72 -3.95
CA ALA A 84 11.53 -17.25 -3.26
C ALA A 84 12.00 -18.22 -2.16
N THR A 85 11.07 -18.91 -1.50
CA THR A 85 11.41 -19.88 -0.43
C THR A 85 12.19 -21.09 -0.93
N SER A 86 12.09 -21.44 -2.23
CA SER A 86 12.89 -22.54 -2.83
C SER A 86 14.41 -22.32 -2.72
N THR A 87 14.83 -21.07 -2.52
CA THR A 87 16.24 -20.67 -2.37
C THR A 87 16.48 -19.87 -1.09
N VAL A 88 15.50 -19.87 -0.17
CA VAL A 88 15.56 -19.21 1.15
C VAL A 88 15.95 -17.72 1.07
N LYS A 89 15.54 -17.06 -0.02
CA LYS A 89 15.79 -15.62 -0.22
C LYS A 89 15.04 -14.80 0.82
N ARG A 90 15.64 -13.68 1.25
CA ARG A 90 14.89 -12.68 2.03
C ARG A 90 13.83 -12.05 1.13
N LEU A 91 12.70 -11.70 1.75
CA LEU A 91 11.58 -11.06 1.09
C LEU A 91 11.28 -9.71 1.76
N HIS A 92 10.93 -8.74 0.93
CA HIS A 92 10.27 -7.51 1.34
C HIS A 92 9.01 -7.41 0.48
N LEU A 93 7.84 -7.48 1.11
CA LEU A 93 6.55 -7.53 0.44
C LEU A 93 5.72 -6.32 0.84
N GLU A 94 5.44 -5.44 -0.12
CA GLU A 94 4.47 -4.34 0.00
C GLU A 94 3.21 -4.70 -0.77
N LEU A 95 2.17 -5.10 -0.06
CA LEU A 95 0.98 -5.69 -0.66
C LEU A 95 -0.24 -4.77 -0.54
N GLY A 96 -1.36 -5.25 -1.08
CA GLY A 96 -2.61 -4.49 -1.10
C GLY A 96 -3.11 -4.04 0.27
N GLY A 97 -4.05 -3.11 0.24
CA GLY A 97 -4.63 -2.47 1.41
C GLY A 97 -6.15 -2.38 1.35
N LYS A 98 -6.74 -2.05 2.51
CA LYS A 98 -8.14 -1.67 2.63
C LYS A 98 -8.29 -0.64 3.75
N ALA A 99 -7.61 0.49 3.57
CA ALA A 99 -7.35 1.46 4.62
C ALA A 99 -8.66 2.03 5.21
N PRO A 100 -8.85 1.92 6.54
CA PRO A 100 -9.98 2.54 7.22
C PRO A 100 -9.75 4.05 7.39
N PHE A 101 -10.83 4.80 7.20
CA PHE A 101 -10.93 6.25 7.41
C PHE A 101 -11.95 6.48 8.53
N VAL A 102 -11.48 6.59 9.77
CA VAL A 102 -12.35 6.64 10.97
C VAL A 102 -12.67 8.09 11.31
N VAL A 103 -13.95 8.46 11.32
CA VAL A 103 -14.46 9.80 11.62
C VAL A 103 -15.27 9.74 12.90
N PHE A 104 -14.76 10.34 13.96
CA PHE A 104 -15.46 10.44 15.24
C PHE A 104 -16.44 11.63 15.26
N ASP A 105 -17.37 11.62 16.21
CA ASP A 105 -18.45 12.62 16.32
C ASP A 105 -17.97 14.05 16.61
N ASP A 106 -16.73 14.21 17.06
CA ASP A 106 -16.07 15.49 17.33
C ASP A 106 -15.15 15.95 16.19
N ALA A 107 -15.08 15.20 15.09
CA ALA A 107 -14.27 15.54 13.93
C ALA A 107 -14.71 16.85 13.28
N ASP A 108 -13.75 17.52 12.62
CA ASP A 108 -14.11 18.55 11.65
C ASP A 108 -14.74 17.87 10.41
N LEU A 109 -16.06 17.96 10.29
CA LEU A 109 -16.79 17.28 9.22
C LEU A 109 -16.40 17.80 7.82
N ASP A 110 -16.11 19.10 7.68
CA ASP A 110 -15.70 19.67 6.39
C ASP A 110 -14.34 19.10 5.96
N ALA A 111 -13.37 19.10 6.89
CA ALA A 111 -12.06 18.52 6.62
C ALA A 111 -12.16 17.02 6.34
N ALA A 112 -12.97 16.28 7.10
CA ALA A 112 -13.15 14.84 6.92
C ALA A 112 -13.80 14.50 5.57
N VAL A 113 -14.81 15.26 5.11
CA VAL A 113 -15.43 15.06 3.78
C VAL A 113 -14.41 15.31 2.66
N ASN A 114 -13.68 16.43 2.71
CA ASN A 114 -12.66 16.74 1.72
C ASN A 114 -11.54 15.70 1.71
N GLY A 115 -11.06 15.30 2.89
CA GLY A 115 -10.04 14.27 3.06
C GLY A 115 -10.48 12.90 2.55
N ALA A 116 -11.74 12.52 2.76
CA ALA A 116 -12.27 11.25 2.27
C ALA A 116 -12.36 11.22 0.74
N VAL A 117 -12.80 12.32 0.11
CA VAL A 117 -12.83 12.42 -1.36
C VAL A 117 -11.42 12.41 -1.93
N ALA A 118 -10.51 13.26 -1.43
CA ALA A 118 -9.13 13.27 -1.90
C ALA A 118 -8.44 11.92 -1.69
N GLY A 119 -8.52 11.36 -0.48
CA GLY A 119 -7.87 10.09 -0.12
C GLY A 119 -8.42 8.87 -0.86
N SER A 120 -9.65 8.91 -1.36
CA SER A 120 -10.23 7.81 -2.17
C SER A 120 -10.01 7.99 -3.67
N LEU A 121 -9.71 9.20 -4.14
CA LEU A 121 -9.64 9.53 -5.57
C LEU A 121 -8.24 9.87 -6.08
N ILE A 122 -7.26 10.20 -5.24
CA ILE A 122 -5.87 10.38 -5.69
C ILE A 122 -5.45 9.19 -6.55
N ASN A 123 -4.85 9.47 -7.72
CA ASN A 123 -4.49 8.48 -8.74
C ASN A 123 -5.66 7.59 -9.21
N SER A 124 -6.89 8.14 -9.25
CA SER A 124 -8.12 7.40 -9.57
C SER A 124 -8.38 6.23 -8.63
N GLY A 125 -8.00 6.37 -7.36
CA GLY A 125 -8.12 5.34 -6.32
C GLY A 125 -7.19 4.15 -6.51
N GLN A 126 -6.21 4.25 -7.41
CA GLN A 126 -5.18 3.24 -7.66
C GLN A 126 -3.96 3.52 -6.76
N ASP A 127 -4.21 3.55 -5.45
CA ASP A 127 -3.20 3.75 -4.43
C ASP A 127 -3.39 2.69 -3.34
N CYS A 128 -2.30 2.05 -2.92
CA CYS A 128 -2.33 1.01 -1.89
C CYS A 128 -2.81 1.54 -0.53
N THR A 129 -2.59 2.83 -0.26
CA THR A 129 -3.01 3.51 0.96
C THR A 129 -4.36 4.21 0.84
N ALA A 130 -5.04 4.13 -0.31
CA ALA A 130 -6.29 4.82 -0.56
C ALA A 130 -7.33 4.60 0.55
N ALA A 131 -8.04 5.68 0.91
CA ALA A 131 -9.20 5.63 1.76
C ALA A 131 -10.29 4.83 1.04
N THR A 132 -10.59 3.64 1.54
CA THR A 132 -11.51 2.72 0.85
C THR A 132 -12.69 2.29 1.73
N ARG A 133 -12.60 2.53 3.04
CA ARG A 133 -13.66 2.27 4.02
C ARG A 133 -13.75 3.42 5.01
N ALA A 134 -14.73 4.30 4.86
CA ALA A 134 -15.04 5.31 5.86
C ALA A 134 -15.94 4.71 6.94
N TYR A 135 -15.50 4.80 8.19
CA TYR A 135 -16.31 4.50 9.37
C TYR A 135 -16.65 5.82 10.03
N VAL A 136 -17.93 6.18 10.09
CA VAL A 136 -18.37 7.50 10.56
C VAL A 136 -19.28 7.34 11.75
N GLN A 137 -19.02 8.05 12.84
CA GLN A 137 -19.83 7.95 14.03
C GLN A 137 -21.25 8.47 13.77
N ARG A 138 -22.26 7.78 14.30
CA ARG A 138 -23.67 7.96 13.94
C ARG A 138 -24.16 9.41 13.86
N PRO A 139 -23.80 10.34 14.78
CA PRO A 139 -24.25 11.73 14.70
C PRO A 139 -23.87 12.47 13.41
N LEU A 140 -22.77 12.07 12.75
CA LEU A 140 -22.26 12.71 11.52
C LEU A 140 -22.58 11.92 10.25
N TYR A 141 -23.10 10.69 10.35
CA TYR A 141 -23.17 9.73 9.25
C TYR A 141 -23.94 10.26 8.02
N GLU A 142 -25.20 10.69 8.21
CA GLU A 142 -26.05 11.12 7.10
C GLU A 142 -25.49 12.36 6.39
N GLU A 143 -24.99 13.33 7.16
CA GLU A 143 -24.40 14.54 6.61
C GLU A 143 -23.10 14.24 5.86
N PHE A 144 -22.24 13.38 6.42
CA PHE A 144 -21.02 12.92 5.75
C PHE A 144 -21.34 12.25 4.42
N VAL A 145 -22.25 11.28 4.40
CA VAL A 145 -22.63 10.55 3.17
C VAL A 145 -23.15 11.52 2.10
N SER A 146 -24.05 12.43 2.47
CA SER A 146 -24.62 13.42 1.55
C SER A 146 -23.55 14.34 0.96
N ARG A 147 -22.69 14.92 1.81
CA ARG A 147 -21.67 15.88 1.39
C ARG A 147 -20.54 15.22 0.59
N THR A 148 -20.10 14.03 0.98
CA THR A 148 -19.11 13.25 0.22
C THR A 148 -19.66 12.88 -1.16
N ALA A 149 -20.92 12.45 -1.26
CA ALA A 149 -21.54 12.12 -2.54
C ALA A 149 -21.63 13.35 -3.47
N ALA A 150 -22.04 14.50 -2.94
CA ALA A 150 -22.11 15.74 -3.70
C ALA A 150 -20.73 16.19 -4.20
N LEU A 151 -19.70 16.11 -3.34
CA LEU A 151 -18.35 16.49 -3.72
C LEU A 151 -17.77 15.53 -4.77
N MET A 152 -17.95 14.21 -4.61
CA MET A 152 -17.55 13.22 -5.64
C MET A 152 -18.24 13.46 -6.98
N ALA A 153 -19.52 13.84 -6.99
CA ALA A 153 -20.28 14.11 -8.22
C ALA A 153 -19.77 15.34 -8.99
N SER A 154 -19.09 16.28 -8.31
CA SER A 154 -18.52 17.48 -8.94
C SER A 154 -17.17 17.27 -9.63
N VAL A 155 -16.53 16.11 -9.43
CA VAL A 155 -15.20 15.80 -9.98
C VAL A 155 -15.25 15.72 -11.51
N ARG A 156 -14.39 16.50 -12.18
CA ARG A 156 -14.30 16.54 -13.63
C ARG A 156 -13.34 15.48 -14.15
N LEU A 157 -13.89 14.44 -14.77
CA LEU A 157 -13.12 13.44 -15.49
C LEU A 157 -12.62 14.01 -16.82
N GLY A 158 -11.42 13.63 -17.24
CA GLY A 158 -10.91 14.09 -18.53
C GLY A 158 -9.49 13.63 -18.87
N ASP A 159 -8.96 14.22 -19.94
CA ASP A 159 -7.56 14.04 -20.36
C ASP A 159 -6.61 14.50 -19.24
N PRO A 160 -5.70 13.64 -18.75
CA PRO A 160 -4.71 14.00 -17.73
C PRO A 160 -3.83 15.21 -18.07
N PHE A 161 -3.70 15.57 -19.34
CA PHE A 161 -2.92 16.75 -19.78
C PHE A 161 -3.75 18.04 -19.85
N ALA A 162 -5.07 17.97 -19.70
CA ALA A 162 -5.94 19.14 -19.75
C ALA A 162 -6.02 19.84 -18.38
N SER A 163 -5.91 21.17 -18.37
CA SER A 163 -5.87 21.99 -17.15
C SER A 163 -7.14 21.98 -16.31
N GLY A 164 -8.26 21.52 -16.88
CA GLY A 164 -9.56 21.42 -16.22
C GLY A 164 -9.90 20.02 -15.69
N THR A 165 -9.01 19.05 -15.86
CA THR A 165 -9.21 17.67 -15.41
C THR A 165 -8.87 17.54 -13.94
N ASP A 166 -9.82 17.06 -13.15
CA ASP A 166 -9.59 16.73 -11.73
C ASP A 166 -9.14 15.27 -11.59
N LEU A 167 -9.61 14.37 -12.47
CA LEU A 167 -9.34 12.94 -12.37
C LEU A 167 -9.19 12.25 -13.73
N GLY A 168 -8.12 11.47 -13.88
CA GLY A 168 -7.82 10.70 -15.08
C GLY A 168 -8.47 9.30 -15.12
N PRO A 169 -8.18 8.50 -16.15
CA PRO A 169 -8.69 7.14 -16.27
C PRO A 169 -7.98 6.17 -15.32
N LEU A 170 -8.55 4.98 -15.13
CA LEU A 170 -7.84 3.83 -14.59
C LEU A 170 -6.77 3.35 -15.58
N ILE A 171 -5.84 2.51 -15.11
CA ILE A 171 -4.68 2.09 -15.89
C ILE A 171 -5.04 1.26 -17.13
N SER A 172 -6.19 0.57 -17.11
CA SER A 172 -6.63 -0.28 -18.22
C SER A 172 -8.14 -0.53 -18.16
N HIS A 173 -8.74 -0.89 -19.30
CA HIS A 173 -10.14 -1.33 -19.34
C HIS A 173 -10.38 -2.56 -18.45
N ALA A 174 -9.43 -3.49 -18.38
CA ALA A 174 -9.54 -4.65 -17.50
C ALA A 174 -9.66 -4.24 -16.02
N GLN A 175 -8.90 -3.22 -15.59
CA GLN A 175 -9.02 -2.68 -14.23
C GLN A 175 -10.36 -1.94 -14.03
N ARG A 176 -10.80 -1.14 -15.01
CA ARG A 176 -12.12 -0.49 -14.99
C ARG A 176 -13.25 -1.51 -14.84
N ASP A 177 -13.23 -2.57 -15.64
CA ASP A 177 -14.28 -3.58 -15.66
C ASP A 177 -14.28 -4.40 -14.35
N ARG A 178 -13.09 -4.64 -13.76
CA ARG A 178 -12.97 -5.21 -12.40
C ARG A 178 -13.62 -4.31 -11.36
N VAL A 179 -13.34 -3.01 -11.37
CA VAL A 179 -13.93 -2.03 -10.45
C VAL A 179 -15.46 -1.99 -10.62
N ALA A 180 -15.94 -1.89 -11.86
CA ALA A 180 -17.36 -1.92 -12.18
C ALA A 180 -18.04 -3.19 -11.62
N GLY A 181 -17.42 -4.35 -11.81
CA GLY A 181 -17.93 -5.62 -11.29
C GLY A 181 -18.11 -5.65 -9.78
N PHE A 182 -17.22 -5.03 -8.99
CA PHE A 182 -17.41 -4.90 -7.53
C PHE A 182 -18.65 -4.08 -7.20
N VAL A 183 -18.83 -2.94 -7.85
CA VAL A 183 -19.97 -2.05 -7.62
C VAL A 183 -21.28 -2.69 -8.06
N ASP A 184 -21.30 -3.36 -9.22
CA ASP A 184 -22.49 -4.04 -9.73
C ASP A 184 -22.99 -5.14 -8.80
N ARG A 185 -22.07 -5.94 -8.22
CA ARG A 185 -22.43 -6.92 -7.19
C ARG A 185 -22.93 -6.24 -5.92
N ALA A 186 -22.33 -5.12 -5.52
CA ALA A 186 -22.73 -4.39 -4.33
C ALA A 186 -24.14 -3.80 -4.40
N ARG A 187 -24.65 -3.48 -5.60
CA ARG A 187 -26.04 -2.99 -5.78
C ARG A 187 -27.11 -3.94 -5.22
N GLY A 188 -26.80 -5.24 -5.09
CA GLY A 188 -27.72 -6.22 -4.53
C GLY A 188 -27.87 -6.18 -3.01
N TYR A 189 -26.95 -5.54 -2.29
CA TYR A 189 -26.90 -5.55 -0.82
C TYR A 189 -26.46 -4.23 -0.17
N ALA A 190 -26.13 -3.21 -0.96
CA ALA A 190 -25.67 -1.90 -0.51
C ALA A 190 -26.24 -0.80 -1.43
N ARG A 191 -26.19 0.44 -0.95
CA ARG A 191 -26.71 1.60 -1.68
C ARG A 191 -25.59 2.32 -2.41
N VAL A 192 -25.66 2.38 -3.73
CA VAL A 192 -24.79 3.26 -4.53
C VAL A 192 -25.37 4.68 -4.47
N VAL A 193 -24.70 5.59 -3.77
CA VAL A 193 -25.19 6.95 -3.50
C VAL A 193 -24.90 7.90 -4.66
N THR A 194 -23.72 7.77 -5.28
CA THR A 194 -23.31 8.51 -6.48
C THR A 194 -22.36 7.68 -7.33
N GLY A 195 -22.25 8.00 -8.61
CA GLY A 195 -21.39 7.31 -9.57
C GLY A 195 -21.80 5.86 -9.83
N GLY A 196 -20.82 4.96 -9.86
CA GLY A 196 -21.03 3.54 -10.11
C GLY A 196 -21.28 3.18 -11.56
N GLU A 197 -20.78 3.99 -12.49
CA GLU A 197 -21.00 3.84 -13.92
C GLU A 197 -19.78 4.29 -14.74
N ILE A 198 -19.74 3.81 -15.99
CA ILE A 198 -18.79 4.28 -16.99
C ILE A 198 -19.40 5.52 -17.64
N PRO A 199 -18.70 6.68 -17.64
CA PRO A 199 -19.19 7.88 -18.32
C PRO A 199 -19.28 7.65 -19.83
N GLU A 200 -20.48 7.76 -20.42
CA GLU A 200 -20.72 7.53 -21.85
C GLU A 200 -19.88 8.46 -22.73
N GLU A 201 -19.68 9.70 -22.27
CA GLU A 201 -18.87 10.72 -22.94
C GLU A 201 -17.37 10.41 -22.98
N LEU A 202 -16.89 9.49 -22.14
CA LEU A 202 -15.48 9.08 -22.04
C LEU A 202 -15.30 7.56 -22.18
N LYS A 203 -16.27 6.85 -22.77
CA LYS A 203 -16.29 5.37 -22.83
C LYS A 203 -15.09 4.73 -23.54
N GLU A 204 -14.46 5.47 -24.45
CA GLU A 204 -13.27 5.04 -25.18
C GLU A 204 -12.03 4.93 -24.27
N GLY A 205 -12.03 5.63 -23.13
CA GLY A 205 -11.01 5.49 -22.10
C GLY A 205 -11.42 4.53 -20.98
N ALA A 206 -10.47 4.17 -20.13
CA ALA A 206 -10.70 3.36 -18.93
C ALA A 206 -11.26 4.19 -17.76
N PHE A 207 -12.23 5.07 -18.02
CA PHE A 207 -12.83 5.93 -17.00
C PHE A 207 -13.91 5.21 -16.19
N TYR A 208 -14.03 5.57 -14.91
CA TYR A 208 -15.10 5.15 -14.02
C TYR A 208 -15.45 6.32 -13.12
N ARG A 209 -16.75 6.62 -12.94
CA ARG A 209 -17.16 7.76 -12.11
C ARG A 209 -16.75 7.54 -10.64
N PRO A 210 -16.28 8.58 -9.92
CA PRO A 210 -16.14 8.54 -8.47
C PRO A 210 -17.42 8.00 -7.81
N THR A 211 -17.26 6.96 -7.02
CA THR A 211 -18.38 6.17 -6.53
C THR A 211 -18.40 6.14 -5.01
N LEU A 212 -19.54 6.49 -4.44
CA LEU A 212 -19.81 6.33 -3.01
C LEU A 212 -20.82 5.20 -2.81
N VAL A 213 -20.44 4.20 -2.01
CA VAL A 213 -21.33 3.12 -1.60
C VAL A 213 -21.59 3.25 -0.10
N ALA A 214 -22.85 3.19 0.31
CA ALA A 214 -23.26 3.27 1.71
C ALA A 214 -24.03 2.02 2.12
N ASP A 215 -24.18 1.83 3.43
CA ASP A 215 -25.07 0.83 4.03
C ASP A 215 -24.72 -0.62 3.67
N ALA A 216 -23.45 -0.90 3.35
CA ALA A 216 -22.95 -2.25 3.09
C ALA A 216 -22.71 -3.02 4.40
N PRO A 217 -23.00 -4.34 4.46
CA PRO A 217 -22.59 -5.18 5.58
C PRO A 217 -21.06 -5.21 5.73
N GLN A 218 -20.57 -5.21 6.97
CA GLN A 218 -19.13 -5.20 7.27
C GLN A 218 -18.37 -6.39 6.64
N ASP A 219 -18.99 -7.57 6.58
CA ASP A 219 -18.44 -8.80 6.04
C ASP A 219 -18.59 -8.92 4.51
N SER A 220 -19.20 -7.93 3.86
CA SER A 220 -19.43 -7.95 2.41
C SER A 220 -18.14 -7.75 1.61
N GLU A 221 -18.15 -8.22 0.36
CA GLU A 221 -17.01 -8.17 -0.54
C GLU A 221 -16.50 -6.72 -0.76
N ILE A 222 -17.41 -5.76 -0.94
CA ILE A 222 -17.08 -4.35 -1.21
C ILE A 222 -16.33 -3.71 -0.02
N VAL A 223 -16.58 -4.20 1.21
CA VAL A 223 -15.91 -3.75 2.44
C VAL A 223 -14.63 -4.53 2.71
N GLN A 224 -14.56 -5.83 2.41
CA GLN A 224 -13.42 -6.67 2.78
C GLN A 224 -12.32 -6.76 1.71
N SER A 225 -12.68 -6.60 0.42
CA SER A 225 -11.75 -6.79 -0.69
C SER A 225 -11.20 -5.47 -1.24
N GLU A 226 -9.95 -5.51 -1.68
CA GLU A 226 -9.30 -4.39 -2.39
C GLU A 226 -9.89 -4.22 -3.80
N ILE A 227 -10.46 -3.05 -4.05
CA ILE A 227 -11.10 -2.66 -5.32
C ILE A 227 -10.05 -2.02 -6.26
N PHE A 228 -9.20 -1.16 -5.70
CA PHE A 228 -8.13 -0.44 -6.41
C PHE A 228 -8.67 0.44 -7.55
N GLY A 229 -9.63 1.30 -7.21
CA GLY A 229 -10.31 2.23 -8.10
C GLY A 229 -11.08 3.28 -7.31
N PRO A 230 -11.78 4.22 -7.97
CA PRO A 230 -12.34 5.42 -7.34
C PRO A 230 -13.66 5.13 -6.61
N VAL A 231 -13.59 4.25 -5.60
CA VAL A 231 -14.75 3.75 -4.84
C VAL A 231 -14.48 3.87 -3.34
N LEU A 232 -15.33 4.62 -2.64
CA LEU A 232 -15.35 4.70 -1.18
C LEU A 232 -16.60 4.02 -0.64
N VAL A 233 -16.43 3.16 0.37
CA VAL A 233 -17.55 2.56 1.11
C VAL A 233 -17.70 3.26 2.47
N VAL A 234 -18.91 3.62 2.87
CA VAL A 234 -19.20 4.31 4.14
C VAL A 234 -20.09 3.43 5.02
N LEU A 235 -19.71 3.29 6.30
CA LEU A 235 -20.45 2.55 7.32
C LEU A 235 -20.56 3.37 8.60
N PRO A 236 -21.69 3.31 9.33
CA PRO A 236 -21.83 3.96 10.62
C PRO A 236 -21.18 3.14 11.75
N PHE A 237 -20.85 3.80 12.86
CA PHE A 237 -20.57 3.14 14.16
C PHE A 237 -21.12 3.96 15.33
N ASP A 238 -21.27 3.34 16.50
CA ASP A 238 -21.90 3.92 17.69
C ASP A 238 -20.91 4.38 18.77
N SER A 239 -19.82 3.64 18.95
CA SER A 239 -18.83 3.90 20.01
C SER A 239 -17.41 3.86 19.49
N ASP A 240 -16.49 4.53 20.19
CA ASP A 240 -15.06 4.53 19.84
C ASP A 240 -14.49 3.10 19.75
N ASP A 241 -14.89 2.21 20.67
CA ASP A 241 -14.49 0.80 20.69
C ASP A 241 -14.95 0.07 19.44
N GLU A 242 -16.19 0.31 19.02
CA GLU A 242 -16.74 -0.27 17.80
C GLU A 242 -16.03 0.25 16.56
N GLY A 243 -15.82 1.57 16.46
CA GLY A 243 -15.13 2.18 15.32
C GLY A 243 -13.72 1.62 15.13
N ILE A 244 -12.95 1.50 16.21
CA ILE A 244 -11.61 0.89 16.20
C ILE A 244 -11.68 -0.61 15.86
N ARG A 245 -12.66 -1.34 16.38
CA ARG A 245 -12.87 -2.76 16.06
C ARG A 245 -13.15 -2.96 14.57
N LEU A 246 -14.06 -2.18 13.98
CA LEU A 246 -14.40 -2.25 12.56
C LEU A 246 -13.21 -1.85 11.67
N ALA A 247 -12.48 -0.80 12.05
CA ALA A 247 -11.26 -0.39 11.36
C ALA A 247 -10.23 -1.51 11.27
N ASN A 248 -10.12 -2.33 12.32
CA ASN A 248 -9.22 -3.48 12.40
C ASN A 248 -9.74 -4.76 11.75
N ASP A 249 -11.05 -4.85 11.49
CA ASP A 249 -11.73 -6.01 10.94
C ASP A 249 -11.56 -6.08 9.42
N THR A 250 -10.35 -6.49 9.05
CA THR A 250 -9.86 -6.67 7.69
C THR A 250 -8.59 -7.53 7.73
N PRO A 251 -8.33 -8.37 6.72
CA PRO A 251 -7.06 -9.09 6.61
C PRO A 251 -5.86 -8.16 6.37
N TYR A 252 -6.10 -6.92 5.92
CA TYR A 252 -5.10 -5.94 5.58
C TYR A 252 -4.68 -5.06 6.76
N GLY A 253 -3.55 -4.39 6.63
CA GLY A 253 -2.99 -3.50 7.66
C GLY A 253 -1.97 -2.53 7.11
N LEU A 254 -2.17 -1.98 5.92
CA LEU A 254 -1.19 -1.06 5.31
C LEU A 254 -1.23 0.33 5.95
N ALA A 255 -2.34 1.03 5.78
CA ALA A 255 -2.52 2.39 6.24
C ALA A 255 -3.91 2.59 6.86
N ALA A 256 -4.09 3.70 7.58
CA ALA A 256 -5.35 4.11 8.22
C ALA A 256 -5.33 5.61 8.52
N SER A 257 -6.49 6.19 8.79
CA SER A 257 -6.59 7.53 9.39
C SER A 257 -7.66 7.62 10.47
N ALA A 258 -7.45 8.50 11.44
CA ALA A 258 -8.40 8.86 12.47
C ALA A 258 -8.66 10.38 12.47
N TRP A 259 -9.93 10.77 12.47
CA TRP A 259 -10.37 12.17 12.38
C TRP A 259 -11.13 12.53 13.64
N SER A 260 -10.55 13.43 14.45
CA SER A 260 -11.07 13.84 15.76
C SER A 260 -10.33 15.11 16.22
N ARG A 261 -11.02 15.98 16.96
CA ARG A 261 -10.41 17.15 17.61
C ARG A 261 -9.89 16.81 19.01
N ASP A 262 -10.31 15.67 19.58
CA ASP A 262 -9.82 15.12 20.83
C ASP A 262 -8.48 14.38 20.65
N VAL A 263 -7.44 14.92 21.29
CA VAL A 263 -6.08 14.35 21.22
C VAL A 263 -5.96 12.97 21.87
N TYR A 264 -6.75 12.66 22.90
CA TYR A 264 -6.73 11.36 23.57
C TYR A 264 -7.38 10.30 22.70
N ARG A 265 -8.48 10.63 22.03
CA ARG A 265 -9.16 9.77 21.06
C ARG A 265 -8.29 9.52 19.83
N ALA A 266 -7.69 10.57 19.27
CA ALA A 266 -6.73 10.44 18.18
C ALA A 266 -5.53 9.56 18.57
N ASN A 267 -4.90 9.80 19.73
CA ASN A 267 -3.77 9.00 20.22
C ASN A 267 -4.17 7.56 20.58
N ARG A 268 -5.43 7.34 20.97
CA ARG A 268 -5.97 5.99 21.13
C ARG A 268 -6.05 5.27 19.79
N ALA A 269 -6.59 5.92 18.77
CA ALA A 269 -6.71 5.36 17.44
C ALA A 269 -5.34 4.99 16.83
N THR A 270 -4.32 5.84 16.97
CA THR A 270 -2.96 5.54 16.48
C THR A 270 -2.33 4.31 17.14
N ARG A 271 -2.64 4.08 18.43
CA ARG A 271 -2.13 2.92 19.18
C ARG A 271 -2.87 1.62 18.87
N GLU A 272 -4.18 1.69 18.67
CA GLU A 272 -5.05 0.50 18.61
C GLU A 272 -5.40 0.06 17.19
N ILE A 273 -5.32 0.95 16.19
CA ILE A 273 -5.47 0.58 14.78
C ILE A 273 -4.19 -0.15 14.31
N LYS A 274 -4.37 -1.37 13.80
CA LYS A 274 -3.32 -2.28 13.35
C LYS A 274 -2.98 -2.01 11.87
N ALA A 275 -2.37 -0.86 11.64
CA ALA A 275 -1.83 -0.46 10.34
C ALA A 275 -0.37 -0.03 10.46
N GLY A 276 0.36 -0.11 9.36
CA GLY A 276 1.74 0.34 9.29
C GLY A 276 1.92 1.85 9.31
N CYS A 277 0.88 2.59 8.93
CA CYS A 277 0.77 4.04 9.05
C CYS A 277 -0.63 4.42 9.54
N VAL A 278 -0.72 5.33 10.52
CA VAL A 278 -1.99 5.91 10.97
C VAL A 278 -1.86 7.44 10.94
N TRP A 279 -2.58 8.09 10.04
CA TRP A 279 -2.67 9.55 10.02
C TRP A 279 -3.72 10.06 11.01
N VAL A 280 -3.50 11.27 11.56
CA VAL A 280 -4.47 11.97 12.41
C VAL A 280 -4.89 13.24 11.68
N ASN A 281 -6.19 13.38 11.42
CA ASN A 281 -6.78 14.51 10.68
C ASN A 281 -6.13 14.76 9.30
N ASP A 282 -5.65 13.68 8.66
CA ASP A 282 -5.05 13.67 7.33
C ASP A 282 -5.17 12.26 6.73
N HIS A 283 -4.86 12.10 5.44
CA HIS A 283 -4.80 10.82 4.74
C HIS A 283 -4.01 10.97 3.43
N ILE A 284 -3.07 10.05 3.13
CA ILE A 284 -2.15 10.03 1.97
C ILE A 284 -0.76 10.65 2.13
N PRO A 285 -0.46 11.70 2.94
CA PRO A 285 0.89 12.24 2.97
C PRO A 285 1.97 11.18 3.22
N ILE A 286 2.88 11.06 2.25
CA ILE A 286 4.01 10.14 2.25
C ILE A 286 5.28 10.97 2.20
N ILE A 287 6.12 10.84 3.23
CA ILE A 287 7.38 11.55 3.37
C ILE A 287 8.55 10.57 3.46
N SER A 288 9.71 10.93 2.91
CA SER A 288 10.84 10.00 2.75
C SER A 288 11.50 9.61 4.07
N GLU A 289 11.33 10.44 5.11
CA GLU A 289 11.90 10.27 6.43
C GLU A 289 11.18 9.17 7.23
N MET A 290 9.92 8.88 6.91
CA MET A 290 9.08 7.94 7.65
C MET A 290 8.95 6.59 6.92
N PRO A 291 8.94 5.47 7.66
CA PRO A 291 8.86 4.15 7.05
C PRO A 291 7.47 3.91 6.44
N HIS A 292 7.44 3.35 5.24
CA HIS A 292 6.22 2.91 4.59
C HIS A 292 6.20 1.39 4.52
N GLY A 293 5.14 0.79 5.04
CA GLY A 293 4.89 -0.62 4.83
C GLY A 293 3.91 -1.25 5.78
N GLY A 294 3.38 -2.42 5.44
CA GLY A 294 2.16 -2.95 6.05
C GLY A 294 2.32 -3.85 7.28
N TYR A 295 1.18 -4.14 7.91
CA TYR A 295 0.94 -5.21 8.86
C TYR A 295 0.09 -6.32 8.20
N LYS A 296 -0.01 -7.48 8.86
CA LYS A 296 -0.92 -8.57 8.46
C LYS A 296 -0.69 -9.00 7.00
N ALA A 297 -1.75 -9.12 6.19
CA ALA A 297 -1.66 -9.51 4.79
C ALA A 297 -1.23 -8.38 3.83
N SER A 298 -0.99 -7.17 4.35
CA SER A 298 -0.38 -6.09 3.57
C SER A 298 1.14 -6.22 3.44
N GLY A 299 1.71 -7.28 4.01
CA GLY A 299 3.10 -7.67 3.82
C GLY A 299 4.01 -7.28 5.00
N PHE A 300 5.31 -7.20 4.72
CA PHE A 300 6.36 -6.98 5.70
C PHE A 300 7.64 -6.46 5.03
N GLY A 301 8.51 -5.85 5.84
CA GLY A 301 9.58 -4.96 5.37
C GLY A 301 9.09 -3.51 5.39
N LYS A 302 10.00 -2.56 5.12
CA LYS A 302 9.67 -1.14 5.01
C LYS A 302 10.39 -0.53 3.80
N ASP A 303 9.65 0.14 2.94
CA ASP A 303 10.18 1.10 1.97
C ASP A 303 10.40 2.47 2.66
N MET A 304 11.27 3.29 2.07
CA MET A 304 11.69 4.60 2.59
C MET A 304 12.35 4.57 3.98
N SER A 305 12.67 5.75 4.53
CA SER A 305 13.35 5.91 5.83
C SER A 305 14.70 5.17 5.89
N ALA A 306 15.32 5.19 7.08
CA ALA A 306 16.51 4.41 7.37
C ALA A 306 16.21 2.89 7.37
N TYR A 307 14.98 2.50 7.71
CA TYR A 307 14.56 1.10 7.73
C TYR A 307 14.70 0.43 6.36
N SER A 308 14.40 1.13 5.26
CA SER A 308 14.59 0.55 3.92
C SER A 308 16.06 0.32 3.59
N PHE A 309 16.98 1.19 4.03
CA PHE A 309 18.41 0.93 3.87
C PHE A 309 18.84 -0.35 4.60
N GLU A 310 18.39 -0.55 5.83
CA GLU A 310 18.68 -1.76 6.61
C GLU A 310 18.18 -3.05 5.92
N GLU A 311 17.00 -2.98 5.26
CA GLU A 311 16.44 -4.07 4.44
C GLU A 311 17.32 -4.47 3.24
N TYR A 312 18.35 -3.70 2.90
CA TYR A 312 19.33 -4.04 1.86
C TYR A 312 20.72 -4.36 2.43
N THR A 313 20.85 -4.57 3.74
CA THR A 313 22.11 -4.97 4.40
C THR A 313 22.04 -6.36 5.02
N GLN A 314 23.21 -6.93 5.32
CA GLN A 314 23.38 -8.16 6.09
C GLN A 314 24.35 -7.90 7.24
N ILE A 315 23.86 -8.07 8.47
CA ILE A 315 24.69 -7.85 9.66
C ILE A 315 25.61 -9.05 9.88
N LYS A 316 26.91 -8.80 9.97
CA LYS A 316 27.94 -9.82 10.23
C LYS A 316 28.53 -9.61 11.63
N HIS A 317 28.33 -10.58 12.51
CA HIS A 317 29.02 -10.61 13.81
C HIS A 317 30.45 -11.12 13.62
N VAL A 318 31.43 -10.28 13.98
CA VAL A 318 32.85 -10.65 13.99
C VAL A 318 33.34 -10.62 15.43
N MET A 319 33.84 -11.77 15.91
CA MET A 319 34.41 -11.91 17.23
C MET A 319 35.83 -12.43 17.10
N PHE A 320 36.77 -11.79 17.78
CA PHE A 320 38.14 -12.25 17.87
C PHE A 320 38.61 -12.30 19.31
N ASP A 321 39.43 -13.29 19.60
CA ASP A 321 40.16 -13.36 20.86
C ASP A 321 41.26 -12.30 20.85
N ASN A 322 41.23 -11.41 21.85
CA ASN A 322 42.25 -10.37 22.02
C ASN A 322 43.30 -10.72 23.07
N THR A 323 43.22 -11.90 23.69
CA THR A 323 44.13 -12.32 24.77
C THR A 323 45.36 -13.08 24.26
N ALA A 324 45.30 -13.57 23.01
CA ALA A 324 46.28 -14.51 22.45
C ALA A 324 46.49 -15.79 23.29
N VAL A 325 45.59 -16.07 24.24
CA VAL A 325 45.64 -17.28 25.07
C VAL A 325 45.06 -18.44 24.27
N ALA A 326 45.96 -19.24 23.68
CA ALA A 326 45.57 -20.35 22.81
C ALA A 326 44.78 -21.45 23.52
N ARG A 327 45.01 -21.66 24.83
CA ARG A 327 44.32 -22.66 25.66
C ARG A 327 43.45 -21.96 26.69
N LYS A 328 42.14 -22.08 26.54
CA LYS A 328 41.16 -21.44 27.42
C LYS A 328 40.59 -22.46 28.37
N ASP A 329 40.32 -22.06 29.62
CA ASP A 329 39.77 -22.97 30.63
C ASP A 329 38.45 -23.60 30.18
N TRP A 330 37.62 -22.83 29.45
CA TRP A 330 36.36 -23.35 28.92
C TRP A 330 36.54 -24.48 27.90
N HIS A 331 37.71 -24.60 27.25
CA HIS A 331 37.99 -25.73 26.35
C HIS A 331 37.89 -27.07 27.10
N ARG A 332 37.99 -27.07 28.43
CA ARG A 332 37.87 -28.26 29.29
C ARG A 332 36.47 -28.48 29.88
N THR A 333 35.53 -27.54 29.74
CA THR A 333 34.21 -27.59 30.41
C THR A 333 33.41 -28.85 30.10
N ILE A 334 33.57 -29.44 28.91
CA ILE A 334 32.84 -30.66 28.50
C ILE A 334 33.57 -31.98 28.82
N PHE A 335 34.79 -31.91 29.36
CA PHE A 335 35.64 -33.09 29.56
C PHE A 335 35.62 -33.67 30.98
N GLY A 336 34.87 -33.05 31.91
CA GLY A 336 34.81 -33.49 33.31
C GLY A 336 36.20 -33.64 33.93
N ASP A 337 36.39 -34.65 34.78
CA ASP A 337 37.62 -34.91 35.55
C ASP A 337 38.69 -35.68 34.74
N ARG A 338 38.50 -35.82 33.42
CA ARG A 338 39.44 -36.55 32.56
C ARG A 338 40.73 -35.72 32.39
N PRO A 339 41.92 -36.33 32.54
CA PRO A 339 43.19 -35.64 32.37
C PRO A 339 43.32 -34.94 31.00
#